data_AF-A0A7S1P8Q6-F1
#
_entry.id   AF-A0A7S1P8Q6-F1
#
_cell.length_a   1.000
_cell.length_b   1.000
_cell.length_c   1.000
_cell.angle_alpha   90.00
_cell.angle_beta   90.00
_cell.angle_gamma   90.00
#
_symmetry.space_group_name_H-M   'P 1'
#
loop_
_entity.id
_entity.type
_entity.pdbx_description
1 polymer ?
#
loop_
_entity_poly.entity_id
_entity_poly.type
_entity_poly.pdbx_seq_one_letter_code
_entity_poly.pdbx_strand_id
1 'polypeptide(L)'
;CCIFHVAALNTMYEDRESWVDDHGLRDDGNGMRYVFALYFAASTVTTIGYGDVRGISTEELVCQVFATIAGSCILATLITVIMSLVKELNASQMRFKRKMDLINTFLKAKDLPLPLQRRVREYFMFLKRYQLGRDDMEDEKYLMSELSSKLRQEVALHINAGIVRHAPVFQGADESFVA
;
A
#
# COMPACT_ATOMS: atom_id res chain seq x y z
N CYS A 1 22.05 13.74 3.98
CA CYS A 1 23.30 13.27 3.35
C CYS A 1 24.13 14.46 2.85
N CYS A 2 23.84 15.05 1.68
CA CYS A 2 24.68 16.11 1.08
C CYS A 2 24.85 17.35 1.97
N ILE A 3 23.80 17.79 2.67
CA ILE A 3 23.86 18.94 3.58
C ILE A 3 24.83 18.68 4.75
N PHE A 4 24.81 17.47 5.31
CA PHE A 4 25.69 17.07 6.43
C PHE A 4 27.15 16.87 5.98
N HIS A 5 27.36 16.39 4.74
CA HIS A 5 28.68 16.30 4.14
C HIS A 5 29.27 17.69 3.81
N VAL A 6 28.45 18.60 3.27
CA VAL A 6 28.87 19.99 2.98
C VAL A 6 29.16 20.77 4.27
N ALA A 7 28.35 20.58 5.31
CA ALA A 7 28.62 21.17 6.63
C ALA A 7 29.99 20.73 7.17
N ALA A 8 30.34 19.45 7.05
CA ALA A 8 31.68 18.98 7.41
C ALA A 8 32.78 19.60 6.56
N LEU A 9 32.60 19.69 5.24
CA LEU A 9 33.62 20.30 4.37
C LEU A 9 33.87 21.78 4.72
N ASN A 10 32.82 22.53 5.10
CA ASN A 10 32.96 23.90 5.58
C ASN A 10 33.67 23.96 6.94
N THR A 11 33.29 23.10 7.90
CA THR A 11 33.98 23.00 9.20
C THR A 11 35.47 22.69 9.02
N MET A 12 35.80 21.73 8.14
CA MET A 12 37.16 21.31 7.83
C MET A 12 37.97 22.41 7.12
N TYR A 13 37.34 23.20 6.24
CA TYR A 13 38.00 24.34 5.57
C TYR A 13 38.45 25.41 6.58
N GLU A 14 37.70 25.56 7.67
CA GLU A 14 38.02 26.48 8.76
C GLU A 14 38.98 25.87 9.81
N ASP A 15 39.58 24.70 9.53
CA ASP A 15 40.47 23.96 10.44
C ASP A 15 39.85 23.67 11.82
N ARG A 16 38.52 23.53 11.87
CA ARG A 16 37.79 23.09 13.07
C ARG A 16 37.55 21.58 13.04
N GLU A 17 37.49 20.96 14.22
CA GLU A 17 37.18 19.52 14.34
C GLU A 17 35.76 19.22 13.83
N SER A 18 35.68 18.24 12.92
CA SER A 18 34.46 17.74 12.30
C SER A 18 34.25 16.26 12.63
N TRP A 19 33.04 15.74 12.43
CA TRP A 19 32.76 14.29 12.46
C TRP A 19 33.69 13.47 11.54
N VAL A 20 34.22 14.09 10.47
CA VAL A 20 35.19 13.47 9.56
C VAL A 20 36.52 13.19 10.27
N ASP A 21 36.96 14.11 11.14
CA ASP A 21 38.21 13.99 11.88
C ASP A 21 38.10 12.91 12.98
N ASP A 22 36.97 12.86 13.69
CA ASP A 22 36.67 11.87 14.73
C ASP A 22 36.72 10.42 14.22
N HIS A 23 36.41 10.22 12.94
CA HIS A 23 36.46 8.92 12.27
C HIS A 23 37.77 8.67 11.50
N GLY A 24 38.74 9.59 11.56
CA GLY A 24 40.00 9.48 10.84
C GLY A 24 39.87 9.54 9.31
N LEU A 25 38.79 10.13 8.79
CA LEU A 25 38.44 10.14 7.36
C LEU A 25 39.02 11.34 6.60
N ARG A 26 39.91 12.14 7.23
CA ARG A 26 40.47 13.39 6.68
C ARG A 26 41.35 13.16 5.46
N ASP A 27 42.05 12.03 5.40
CA ASP A 27 42.90 11.62 4.27
C ASP A 27 42.21 10.62 3.33
N ASP A 28 41.05 10.11 3.72
CA ASP A 28 40.27 9.17 2.91
C ASP A 28 39.55 9.86 1.74
N GLY A 29 39.30 9.09 0.68
CA GLY A 29 38.58 9.58 -0.50
C GLY A 29 37.13 9.99 -0.23
N ASN A 30 36.61 10.93 -1.04
CA ASN A 30 35.24 11.46 -0.93
C ASN A 30 34.15 10.38 -0.92
N GLY A 31 34.40 9.22 -1.55
CA GLY A 31 33.47 8.08 -1.53
C GLY A 31 33.20 7.55 -0.12
N MET A 32 34.24 7.39 0.71
CA MET A 32 34.09 6.88 2.07
C MET A 32 33.32 7.87 2.95
N ARG A 33 33.64 9.17 2.84
CA ARG A 33 32.92 10.24 3.52
C ARG A 33 31.44 10.28 3.13
N TYR A 34 31.13 10.07 1.85
CA TYR A 34 29.75 10.00 1.38
C TYR A 34 28.99 8.81 1.96
N VAL A 35 29.62 7.63 2.05
CA VAL A 35 29.02 6.44 2.66
C VAL A 35 28.67 6.69 4.13
N PHE A 36 29.56 7.31 4.91
CA PHE A 36 29.29 7.70 6.29
C PHE A 36 28.15 8.73 6.40
N ALA A 37 28.14 9.76 5.53
CA ALA A 37 27.06 10.75 5.49
C ALA A 37 25.71 10.15 5.05
N LEU A 38 25.73 9.13 4.20
CA LEU A 38 24.54 8.36 3.80
C LEU A 38 24.06 7.48 4.95
N TYR A 39 24.96 6.81 5.64
CA TYR A 39 24.67 6.03 6.83
C TYR A 39 24.02 6.89 7.92
N PHE A 40 24.57 8.07 8.22
CA PHE A 40 23.95 9.05 9.12
C PHE A 40 22.53 9.45 8.67
N ALA A 41 22.34 9.72 7.37
CA ALA A 41 21.03 10.08 6.85
C ALA A 41 20.02 8.92 6.98
N ALA A 42 20.45 7.70 6.67
CA ALA A 42 19.62 6.50 6.77
C ALA A 42 19.24 6.21 8.23
N SER A 43 20.20 6.26 9.16
CA SER A 43 19.96 6.04 10.59
C SER A 43 19.05 7.12 11.21
N THR A 44 19.14 8.36 10.71
CA THR A 44 18.26 9.47 11.09
C THR A 44 16.83 9.28 10.57
N VAL A 45 16.66 8.98 9.28
CA VAL A 45 15.33 8.81 8.66
C VAL A 45 14.62 7.57 9.20
N THR A 46 15.36 6.48 9.44
CA THR A 46 14.81 5.25 10.02
C THR A 46 14.65 5.34 11.54
N THR A 47 15.08 6.45 12.16
CA THR A 47 15.04 6.68 13.61
C THR A 47 15.80 5.62 14.43
N ILE A 48 16.75 4.90 13.82
CA ILE A 48 17.61 3.94 14.52
C ILE A 48 18.64 4.70 15.37
N GLY A 49 19.30 5.70 14.78
CA GLY A 49 20.11 6.69 15.49
C GLY A 49 21.18 6.13 16.44
N TYR A 50 22.08 5.25 15.94
CA TYR A 50 23.16 4.68 16.75
C TYR A 50 24.07 5.71 17.44
N GLY A 51 24.18 6.92 16.86
CA GLY A 51 24.90 8.05 17.46
C GLY A 51 26.43 7.99 17.35
N ASP A 52 26.93 7.02 16.60
CA ASP A 52 28.33 6.85 16.19
C ASP A 52 28.78 7.96 15.24
N VAL A 53 27.97 8.30 14.23
CA VAL A 53 28.20 9.47 13.38
C VAL A 53 27.31 10.61 13.86
N ARG A 54 27.91 11.68 14.37
CA ARG A 54 27.19 12.86 14.89
C ARG A 54 27.99 14.13 14.62
N GLY A 55 27.29 15.25 14.50
CA GLY A 55 27.92 16.56 14.38
C GLY A 55 28.73 16.89 15.63
N ILE A 56 29.94 17.40 15.43
CA ILE A 56 30.84 17.82 16.51
C ILE A 56 30.82 19.35 16.62
N SER A 57 30.91 20.02 15.48
CA SER A 57 30.83 21.47 15.43
C SER A 57 29.39 21.98 15.64
N THR A 58 29.26 23.22 16.10
CA THR A 58 27.94 23.85 16.29
C THR A 58 27.11 23.87 15.00
N GLU A 59 27.77 24.07 13.86
CA GLU A 59 27.11 24.10 12.54
C GLU A 59 26.59 22.72 12.14
N GLU A 60 27.39 21.67 12.38
CA GLU A 60 26.99 20.28 12.15
C GLU A 60 25.84 19.86 13.07
N LEU A 61 25.86 20.28 14.34
CA LEU A 61 24.78 20.04 15.30
C LEU A 61 23.48 20.70 14.87
N VAL A 62 23.52 21.96 14.42
CA VAL A 62 22.33 22.65 13.89
C VAL A 62 21.79 21.90 12.67
N CYS A 63 22.66 21.49 11.74
CA CYS A 63 22.27 20.70 10.57
C CYS A 63 21.65 19.35 10.98
N GLN A 64 22.22 18.67 11.97
CA GLN A 64 21.72 17.41 12.51
C GLN A 64 20.33 17.55 13.11
N VAL A 65 20.05 18.63 13.87
CA VAL A 65 18.72 18.89 14.42
C VAL A 65 17.69 19.04 13.30
N PHE A 66 17.97 19.87 12.29
CA PHE A 66 17.06 20.06 11.17
C PHE A 66 16.87 18.77 10.35
N ALA A 67 17.93 18.01 10.12
CA ALA A 67 17.87 16.72 9.42
C ALA A 67 17.02 15.70 10.18
N THR A 68 17.11 15.68 11.52
CA THR A 68 16.33 14.78 12.38
C THR A 68 14.85 15.11 12.35
N ILE A 69 14.50 16.40 12.42
CA ILE A 69 13.11 16.85 12.30
C ILE A 69 12.55 16.49 10.93
N ALA A 70 13.28 16.82 9.85
CA ALA A 70 12.86 16.52 8.49
C ALA A 70 12.71 15.00 8.26
N GLY A 71 13.68 14.20 8.69
CA GLY A 71 13.63 12.74 8.60
C GLY A 71 12.43 12.15 9.33
N SER A 72 12.12 12.66 10.52
CA SER A 72 10.96 12.24 11.31
C SER A 72 9.64 12.58 10.60
N CYS A 73 9.51 13.77 10.00
CA CYS A 73 8.33 14.14 9.21
C CYS A 73 8.14 13.23 7.99
N ILE A 74 9.24 12.90 7.29
CA ILE A 74 9.20 11.99 6.13
C ILE A 74 8.71 10.60 6.58
N LEU A 75 9.29 10.04 7.65
CA LEU A 75 8.89 8.74 8.18
C LEU A 75 7.42 8.71 8.60
N ALA A 76 6.94 9.74 9.33
CA ALA A 76 5.55 9.85 9.73
C ALA A 76 4.59 9.89 8.52
N THR A 77 4.99 10.60 7.46
CA THR A 77 4.23 10.67 6.21
C THR A 77 4.18 9.31 5.52
N LEU A 78 5.32 8.62 5.42
CA LEU A 78 5.40 7.28 4.83
C LEU A 78 4.49 6.29 5.56
N ILE A 79 4.54 6.27 6.89
CA ILE A 79 3.66 5.43 7.73
C ILE A 79 2.19 5.77 7.44
N THR A 80 1.85 7.06 7.37
CA THR A 80 0.47 7.50 7.09
C THR A 80 -0.01 7.02 5.72
N VAL A 81 0.83 7.10 4.69
CA VAL A 81 0.51 6.61 3.34
C VAL A 81 0.26 5.11 3.36
N ILE A 82 1.14 4.33 3.99
CA ILE A 82 1.00 2.87 4.13
C ILE A 82 -0.32 2.54 4.84
N MET A 83 -0.62 3.22 5.94
CA MET A 83 -1.86 3.01 6.70
C MET A 83 -3.11 3.34 5.87
N SER A 84 -3.06 4.37 5.03
CA SER A 84 -4.15 4.72 4.11
C SER A 84 -4.36 3.65 3.04
N LEU A 85 -3.29 3.13 2.45
CA LEU A 85 -3.37 2.02 1.49
C LEU A 85 -3.97 0.77 2.12
N VAL A 86 -3.54 0.40 3.32
CA VAL A 86 -4.11 -0.74 4.06
C VAL A 86 -5.60 -0.54 4.35
N LYS A 87 -6.01 0.70 4.68
CA LYS A 87 -7.42 1.04 4.90
C LYS A 87 -8.24 0.90 3.62
N GLU A 88 -7.70 1.34 2.49
CA GLU A 88 -8.36 1.28 1.18
C GLU A 88 -8.58 -0.17 0.73
N LEU A 89 -7.52 -0.99 0.79
CA LEU A 89 -7.59 -2.42 0.46
C LEU A 89 -8.65 -3.17 1.28
N ASN A 90 -8.82 -2.76 2.54
CA ASN A 90 -9.77 -3.39 3.46
C ASN A 90 -11.09 -2.61 3.61
N ALA A 91 -11.33 -1.57 2.81
CA ALA A 91 -12.43 -0.64 3.02
C ALA A 91 -13.79 -1.35 2.91
N SER A 92 -13.99 -2.18 1.89
CA SER A 92 -15.23 -2.95 1.69
C SER A 92 -15.52 -3.90 2.86
N GLN A 93 -14.49 -4.63 3.31
CA GLN A 93 -14.63 -5.56 4.44
C GLN A 93 -14.92 -4.82 5.75
N MET A 94 -14.22 -3.73 6.03
CA MET A 94 -14.45 -2.90 7.21
C MET A 94 -15.84 -2.27 7.22
N ARG A 95 -16.35 -1.77 6.08
CA ARG A 95 -17.72 -1.25 5.97
C ARG A 95 -18.75 -2.31 6.34
N PHE A 96 -18.59 -3.53 5.81
CA PHE A 96 -19.50 -4.62 6.15
C PHE A 96 -19.41 -5.02 7.63
N LYS A 97 -18.19 -5.10 8.19
CA LYS A 97 -17.99 -5.42 9.61
C LYS A 97 -18.70 -4.39 10.50
N ARG A 98 -18.51 -3.10 10.25
CA ARG A 98 -19.22 -2.02 10.96
C ARG A 98 -20.74 -2.14 10.84
N LYS A 99 -21.25 -2.45 9.64
CA LYS A 99 -22.69 -2.68 9.43
C LYS A 99 -23.20 -3.85 10.29
N MET A 100 -22.45 -4.95 10.33
CA MET A 100 -22.79 -6.12 11.15
C MET A 100 -22.75 -5.79 12.65
N ASP A 101 -21.79 -4.98 13.09
CA ASP A 101 -21.72 -4.51 14.48
C ASP A 101 -22.94 -3.67 14.85
N LEU A 102 -23.36 -2.74 13.98
CA LEU A 102 -24.60 -1.97 14.17
C LEU A 102 -25.84 -2.86 14.25
N ILE A 103 -25.95 -3.85 13.36
CA ILE A 103 -27.03 -4.84 13.39
C ILE A 103 -27.02 -5.58 14.73
N ASN A 104 -25.87 -6.09 15.17
CA ASN A 104 -25.76 -6.81 16.44
C ASN A 104 -26.20 -5.95 17.63
N THR A 105 -25.80 -4.68 17.67
CA THR A 105 -26.22 -3.75 18.72
C THR A 105 -27.72 -3.49 18.67
N PHE A 106 -28.30 -3.28 17.48
CA PHE A 106 -29.74 -3.11 17.30
C PHE A 106 -30.54 -4.33 17.76
N LEU A 107 -30.11 -5.53 17.36
CA LEU A 107 -30.78 -6.78 17.70
C LEU A 107 -30.80 -7.03 19.22
N LYS A 108 -29.69 -6.72 19.89
CA LYS A 108 -29.58 -6.80 21.36
C LYS A 108 -30.43 -5.75 22.06
N ALA A 109 -30.39 -4.49 21.60
CA ALA A 109 -31.16 -3.40 22.20
C ALA A 109 -32.68 -3.60 22.13
N LYS A 110 -33.15 -4.47 21.23
CA LYS A 110 -34.57 -4.83 21.07
C LYS A 110 -34.94 -6.17 21.71
N ASP A 111 -34.03 -6.80 22.46
CA ASP A 111 -34.22 -8.10 23.13
C ASP A 111 -34.86 -9.17 22.21
N LEU A 112 -34.40 -9.22 20.96
CA LEU A 112 -34.96 -10.16 20.00
C LEU A 112 -34.55 -11.60 20.35
N PRO A 113 -35.42 -12.61 20.15
CA PRO A 113 -35.07 -14.00 20.38
C PRO A 113 -33.84 -14.43 19.57
N LEU A 114 -32.95 -15.22 20.18
CA LEU A 114 -31.71 -15.72 19.55
C LEU A 114 -31.92 -16.34 18.15
N PRO A 115 -32.99 -17.14 17.90
CA PRO A 115 -33.24 -17.68 16.56
C PRO A 115 -33.45 -16.60 15.50
N LEU A 116 -34.18 -15.51 15.85
CA LEU A 116 -34.42 -14.39 14.94
C LEU A 116 -33.13 -13.62 14.68
N GLN A 117 -32.31 -13.39 15.72
CA GLN A 117 -31.00 -12.74 15.57
C GLN A 117 -30.05 -13.52 14.64
N ARG A 118 -30.09 -14.86 14.66
CA ARG A 118 -29.31 -15.69 13.72
C ARG A 118 -29.78 -15.48 12.28
N ARG A 119 -31.09 -15.61 12.04
CA ARG A 119 -31.67 -15.45 10.69
C ARG A 119 -31.36 -14.07 10.08
N VAL A 120 -31.40 -13.00 10.88
CA VAL A 120 -31.06 -11.65 10.41
C VAL A 120 -29.58 -11.57 10.02
N ARG A 121 -28.66 -12.12 10.82
CA ARG A 121 -27.22 -12.14 10.50
C ARG A 121 -26.93 -12.93 9.22
N GLU A 122 -27.52 -14.12 9.10
CA GLU A 122 -27.40 -14.98 7.91
C GLU A 122 -27.89 -14.25 6.65
N TYR A 123 -29.01 -13.53 6.74
CA TYR A 123 -29.53 -12.74 5.63
C TYR A 123 -28.55 -11.66 5.16
N PHE A 124 -27.95 -10.89 6.08
CA PHE A 124 -26.97 -9.86 5.69
C PHE A 124 -25.65 -10.45 5.19
N MET A 125 -25.24 -11.63 5.68
CA MET A 125 -24.11 -12.37 5.12
C MET A 125 -24.39 -12.87 3.70
N PHE A 126 -25.59 -13.40 3.46
CA PHE A 126 -26.04 -13.80 2.13
C PHE A 126 -26.07 -12.61 1.18
N LEU A 127 -26.67 -11.48 1.58
CA LEU A 127 -26.71 -10.26 0.78
C LEU A 127 -25.32 -9.79 0.36
N LYS A 128 -24.32 -9.82 1.26
CA LYS A 128 -22.94 -9.46 0.90
C LYS A 128 -22.39 -10.36 -0.21
N ARG A 129 -22.57 -11.68 -0.08
CA ARG A 129 -22.10 -12.66 -1.08
C ARG A 129 -22.81 -12.45 -2.42
N TYR A 130 -24.11 -12.19 -2.38
CA TYR A 130 -24.90 -11.93 -3.58
C TYR A 130 -24.50 -10.62 -4.26
N GLN A 131 -24.26 -9.55 -3.50
CA GLN A 131 -23.77 -8.27 -4.03
C GLN A 131 -22.40 -8.42 -4.69
N LEU A 132 -21.46 -9.12 -4.06
CA LEU A 132 -20.15 -9.42 -4.66
C LEU A 132 -20.29 -10.10 -6.03
N GLY A 133 -21.09 -11.17 -6.12
CA GLY A 133 -21.30 -11.84 -7.40
C GLY A 133 -22.08 -11.02 -8.44
N ARG A 134 -22.86 -10.03 -8.01
CA ARG A 134 -23.56 -9.10 -8.91
C ARG A 134 -22.62 -8.02 -9.45
N ASP A 135 -21.80 -7.43 -8.58
CA ASP A 135 -20.81 -6.42 -8.98
C ASP A 135 -19.85 -7.04 -10.02
N ASP A 136 -19.36 -8.27 -9.77
CA ASP A 136 -18.53 -9.02 -10.73
C ASP A 136 -19.23 -9.19 -12.10
N MET A 137 -20.54 -9.48 -12.10
CA MET A 137 -21.33 -9.70 -13.32
C MET A 137 -21.64 -8.39 -14.06
N GLU A 138 -21.87 -7.29 -13.33
CA GLU A 138 -22.07 -5.96 -13.93
C GLU A 138 -20.77 -5.43 -14.54
N ASP A 139 -19.63 -5.62 -13.87
CA ASP A 139 -18.30 -5.28 -14.38
C ASP A 139 -17.94 -6.09 -15.63
N GLU A 140 -18.20 -7.40 -15.62
CA GLU A 140 -18.03 -8.27 -16.80
C GLU A 140 -18.86 -7.77 -17.99
N LYS A 141 -20.13 -7.45 -17.76
CA LYS A 141 -21.03 -6.94 -18.81
C LYS A 141 -20.56 -5.60 -19.37
N TYR A 142 -20.10 -4.70 -18.51
CA TYR A 142 -19.53 -3.42 -18.91
C TYR A 142 -18.28 -3.62 -19.76
N LEU A 143 -17.33 -4.43 -19.30
CA LEU A 143 -16.09 -4.73 -20.03
C LEU A 143 -16.38 -5.35 -21.40
N MET A 144 -17.32 -6.29 -21.46
CA MET A 144 -17.76 -6.89 -22.72
C MET A 144 -18.38 -5.85 -23.67
N SER A 145 -19.05 -4.83 -23.16
CA SER A 145 -19.67 -3.78 -23.98
C SER A 145 -18.67 -2.80 -24.60
N GLU A 146 -17.49 -2.62 -24.00
CA GLU A 146 -16.39 -1.79 -24.52
C GLU A 146 -15.61 -2.49 -25.65
N LEU A 147 -15.65 -3.83 -25.70
CA LEU A 147 -15.00 -4.59 -26.77
C LEU A 147 -15.67 -4.35 -28.13
N SER A 148 -14.89 -4.33 -29.21
CA SER A 148 -15.42 -4.37 -30.58
C SER A 148 -16.23 -5.64 -30.80
N SER A 149 -17.20 -5.61 -31.74
CA SER A 149 -18.10 -6.75 -31.99
C SER A 149 -17.36 -8.07 -32.21
N LYS A 150 -16.27 -8.04 -32.98
CA LYS A 150 -15.45 -9.21 -33.27
C LYS A 150 -14.73 -9.75 -32.03
N LEU A 151 -14.08 -8.89 -31.24
CA LEU A 151 -13.40 -9.32 -30.00
C LEU A 151 -14.38 -9.84 -28.95
N ARG A 152 -15.55 -9.20 -28.83
CA ARG A 152 -16.60 -9.64 -27.90
C ARG A 152 -17.08 -11.05 -28.23
N GLN A 153 -17.26 -11.35 -29.50
CA GLN A 153 -17.65 -12.66 -30.00
C GLN A 153 -16.57 -13.70 -29.70
N GLU A 154 -15.31 -13.42 -30.04
CA GLU A 154 -14.17 -14.32 -29.75
C GLU A 154 -14.04 -14.62 -28.24
N VAL A 155 -14.14 -13.60 -27.38
CA VAL A 155 -14.09 -13.77 -25.92
C VAL A 155 -15.29 -14.57 -25.40
N ALA A 156 -16.50 -14.26 -25.87
CA ALA A 156 -17.71 -14.97 -25.46
C ALA A 156 -17.66 -16.46 -25.83
N LEU A 157 -17.16 -16.79 -27.02
CA LEU A 157 -16.98 -18.17 -27.46
C LEU A 157 -15.95 -18.90 -26.61
N HIS A 158 -14.85 -18.24 -26.26
CA HIS A 158 -13.81 -18.84 -25.44
C HIS A 158 -14.29 -19.14 -24.01
N ILE A 159 -14.99 -18.20 -23.38
CA ILE A 159 -15.56 -18.37 -22.03
C ILE A 159 -16.60 -19.52 -22.02
N ASN A 160 -17.44 -19.59 -23.06
CA ASN A 160 -18.54 -20.55 -23.11
C ASN A 160 -18.20 -21.87 -23.83
N ALA A 161 -16.96 -22.07 -24.28
CA ALA A 161 -16.56 -23.21 -25.10
C ALA A 161 -16.89 -24.57 -24.47
N GLY A 162 -16.79 -24.69 -23.14
CA GLY A 162 -17.17 -25.89 -22.41
C GLY A 162 -18.67 -26.19 -22.52
N ILE A 163 -19.52 -25.19 -22.34
CA ILE A 163 -20.98 -25.30 -22.40
C ILE A 163 -21.42 -25.59 -23.84
N VAL A 164 -20.88 -24.84 -24.79
CA VAL A 164 -21.19 -24.97 -26.22
C VAL A 164 -20.85 -26.37 -26.74
N ARG A 165 -19.72 -26.95 -26.35
CA ARG A 165 -19.31 -28.31 -26.77
C ARG A 165 -20.14 -29.43 -26.17
N HIS A 166 -20.70 -29.23 -24.98
CA HIS A 166 -21.42 -30.28 -24.24
C HIS A 166 -22.94 -30.15 -24.34
N ALA A 167 -23.44 -29.04 -24.88
CA ALA A 167 -24.85 -28.83 -25.11
C ALA A 167 -25.33 -29.67 -26.32
N PRO A 168 -26.30 -30.60 -26.14
CA PRO A 168 -26.77 -31.49 -27.20
C PRO A 168 -27.34 -30.76 -28.42
N VAL A 169 -27.81 -29.52 -28.23
CA VAL A 169 -28.36 -28.66 -29.29
C VAL A 169 -27.30 -28.16 -30.27
N PHE A 170 -26.04 -28.07 -29.85
CA PHE A 170 -24.93 -27.56 -30.67
C PHE A 170 -24.01 -28.68 -31.20
N GLN A 171 -24.31 -29.95 -30.90
CA GLN A 171 -23.56 -31.08 -31.45
C GLN A 171 -23.84 -31.23 -32.95
N GLY A 172 -22.82 -30.95 -33.77
CA GLY A 172 -22.90 -31.02 -35.23
C GLY A 172 -23.34 -29.72 -35.92
N ALA A 173 -23.45 -28.61 -35.18
CA ALA A 173 -23.68 -27.30 -35.77
C ALA A 173 -22.43 -26.75 -36.47
N ASP A 174 -22.62 -25.97 -37.53
CA ASP A 174 -21.55 -25.32 -38.29
C ASP A 174 -20.80 -24.30 -37.40
N GLU A 175 -19.47 -24.19 -37.51
CA GLU A 175 -18.68 -23.24 -36.73
C GLU A 175 -19.14 -21.80 -36.95
N SER A 176 -19.70 -21.50 -38.12
CA SER A 176 -20.29 -20.18 -38.45
C SER A 176 -21.64 -19.90 -37.76
N PHE A 177 -22.36 -20.93 -37.30
CA PHE A 177 -23.62 -20.80 -36.56
C PHE A 177 -23.38 -20.68 -35.05
N VAL A 178 -22.29 -21.29 -34.58
CA VAL A 178 -21.87 -21.27 -33.18
C VAL A 178 -21.10 -19.99 -32.85
N ALA A 179 -20.30 -19.48 -33.80
CA ALA A 179 -19.54 -18.25 -33.67
C ALA A 179 -20.45 -17.03 -33.64
#